data_AF-A0A916T9R4-F1
#
_entry.id   AF-A0A916T9R4-F1
#
_cell.length_a   1.000
_cell.length_b   1.000
_cell.length_c   1.000
_cell.angle_alpha   90.00
_cell.angle_beta   90.00
_cell.angle_gamma   90.00
#
_symmetry.space_group_name_H-M   'P 1'
#
loop_
_entity.id
_entity.type
_entity.pdbx_description
1 polymer ?
#
loop_
_entity_poly.entity_id
_entity_poly.type
_entity_poly.pdbx_seq_one_letter_code
_entity_poly.pdbx_strand_id
1 'polypeptide(L)' 'MSRREQVSEILWGVATFFILVIRVVSTLVVAVCVIAWVVVAVTSSLNNDWLWPAIISAIAVLVSTYLYSFVKGRH' A
#
# COMPACT_ATOMS: atom_id res chain seq x y z
N MET A 1 -1.39 -32.61 11.96
CA MET A 1 -1.52 -31.15 11.89
C MET A 1 -2.12 -30.67 13.20
N SER A 2 -1.34 -29.95 13.98
CA SER A 2 -1.76 -29.37 15.26
C SER A 2 -2.75 -28.23 15.02
N ARG A 3 -3.75 -28.07 15.90
CA ARG A 3 -4.72 -26.94 15.82
C ARG A 3 -4.00 -25.57 15.75
N ARG A 4 -2.78 -25.45 16.29
CA ARG A 4 -1.95 -24.23 16.21
C ARG A 4 -1.40 -23.97 14.80
N GLU A 5 -1.07 -25.02 14.04
CA GLU A 5 -0.58 -24.89 12.66
C GLU A 5 -1.69 -24.38 11.75
N GLN A 6 -2.90 -24.94 11.87
CA GLN A 6 -4.08 -24.47 11.11
C GLN A 6 -4.42 -23.01 11.41
N VAL A 7 -4.39 -22.60 12.69
CA VAL A 7 -4.63 -21.19 13.06
C VAL A 7 -3.57 -20.27 12.47
N SER A 8 -2.29 -20.70 12.47
CA SER A 8 -1.21 -19.90 11.90
C SER A 8 -1.31 -19.76 10.38
N GLU A 9 -1.65 -20.83 9.66
CA GLU A 9 -1.88 -20.79 8.20
C GLU A 9 -3.05 -19.87 7.84
N ILE A 10 -4.16 -19.97 8.58
CA ILE A 10 -5.33 -19.11 8.35
C ILE A 10 -4.95 -17.64 8.59
N LEU A 11 -4.24 -17.33 9.69
CA LEU A 11 -3.79 -15.96 9.97
C LEU A 11 -2.90 -15.42 8.85
N TRP A 12 -1.98 -16.25 8.34
CA TRP A 12 -1.08 -15.86 7.26
C TRP A 12 -1.81 -15.66 5.93
N GLY A 13 -2.78 -16.51 5.61
CA GLY A 13 -3.63 -16.35 4.44
C GLY A 13 -4.43 -15.05 4.48
N VAL A 14 -5.04 -14.74 5.63
CA VAL A 14 -5.78 -13.50 5.86
C VAL A 14 -4.87 -12.27 5.78
N ALA A 15 -3.70 -12.31 6.43
CA ALA A 15 -2.73 -11.22 6.38
C ALA A 15 -2.26 -10.94 4.95
N THR A 16 -1.96 -11.98 4.19
CA THR A 16 -1.53 -11.86 2.79
C THR A 16 -2.63 -11.25 1.92
N PHE A 17 -3.88 -11.69 2.10
CA PHE A 17 -5.03 -11.11 1.40
C PHE A 17 -5.17 -9.61 1.68
N PHE A 18 -5.14 -9.19 2.94
CA PHE A 18 -5.21 -7.77 3.30
C PHE A 18 -4.04 -6.97 2.72
N ILE A 19 -2.82 -7.49 2.77
CA ILE A 19 -1.64 -6.83 2.19
C ILE A 19 -1.86 -6.58 0.69
N LEU A 20 -2.37 -7.58 -0.03
CA LEU A 20 -2.64 -7.47 -1.47
C LEU A 20 -3.74 -6.43 -1.76
N VAL A 21 -4.85 -6.47 -1.02
CA VAL A 21 -5.95 -5.49 -1.18
C VAL A 21 -5.46 -4.08 -0.93
N ILE A 22 -4.78 -3.84 0.20
CA ILE A 22 -4.19 -2.54 0.53
C ILE A 22 -3.24 -2.10 -0.58
N ARG A 23 -2.42 -3.01 -1.11
CA ARG A 23 -1.47 -2.69 -2.17
C ARG A 23 -2.16 -2.19 -3.43
N VAL A 24 -3.18 -2.90 -3.89
CA VAL A 24 -3.94 -2.54 -5.09
C VAL A 24 -4.60 -1.18 -4.89
N VAL A 25 -5.31 -0.99 -3.77
CA VAL A 25 -5.98 0.27 -3.46
C VAL A 25 -4.98 1.42 -3.36
N SER A 26 -3.90 1.26 -2.59
CA SER A 26 -2.86 2.29 -2.47
C SER A 26 -2.22 2.63 -3.81
N THR A 27 -1.96 1.64 -4.67
CA THR A 27 -1.38 1.89 -6.00
C THR A 27 -2.32 2.74 -6.87
N LEU A 28 -3.61 2.43 -6.86
CA LEU A 28 -4.63 3.21 -7.58
C LEU A 28 -4.74 4.63 -7.02
N VAL A 29 -4.78 4.77 -5.70
CA VAL A 29 -4.87 6.09 -5.05
C VAL A 29 -3.61 6.92 -5.31
N VAL A 30 -2.41 6.34 -5.23
CA VAL A 30 -1.16 7.01 -5.60
C VAL A 30 -1.27 7.56 -7.02
N ALA A 31 -1.68 6.74 -7.98
CA ALA A 31 -1.74 7.16 -9.38
C ALA A 31 -2.68 8.37 -9.56
N VAL A 32 -3.88 8.31 -8.98
CA VAL A 32 -4.85 9.41 -9.04
C VAL A 32 -4.33 10.67 -8.34
N CYS A 33 -3.78 10.55 -7.13
CA CYS A 33 -3.24 11.68 -6.39
C CYS A 33 -2.06 12.34 -7.11
N VAL A 34 -1.16 11.55 -7.70
CA VAL A 34 -0.01 12.07 -8.46
C VAL A 34 -0.49 12.80 -9.72
N ILE A 35 -1.45 12.24 -10.48
CA ILE A 35 -2.01 12.90 -11.66
C ILE A 35 -2.66 14.24 -11.26
N ALA A 36 -3.50 14.25 -10.23
CA ALA A 36 -4.15 15.45 -9.74
C ALA A 36 -3.12 16.50 -9.27
N TRP A 37 -2.07 16.07 -8.57
CA TRP A 37 -0.97 16.93 -8.15
C TRP A 37 -0.25 17.56 -9.35
N VAL A 38 0.10 16.80 -10.38
CA VAL A 38 0.77 17.32 -11.58
C VAL A 38 -0.11 18.35 -12.30
N VAL A 39 -1.41 18.06 -12.46
CA VAL A 39 -2.35 18.99 -13.13
C VAL A 39 -2.43 20.32 -12.38
N VAL A 40 -2.51 20.29 -11.05
CA VAL A 40 -2.57 21.51 -10.22
C VAL A 40 -1.21 22.20 -10.14
N ALA A 41 -0.11 21.44 -10.15
CA ALA A 41 1.25 21.96 -10.13
C ALA A 41 1.59 22.79 -11.38
N VAL A 42 1.08 22.39 -12.55
CA VAL A 42 1.26 23.15 -13.81
C VAL A 42 0.48 24.46 -13.80
N THR A 43 -0.63 24.54 -13.07
CA THR A 43 -1.54 25.70 -13.10
C THR A 43 -1.34 26.68 -11.95
N SER A 44 -0.81 26.25 -10.80
CA SER A 44 -0.79 27.08 -9.59
C SER A 44 0.54 27.05 -8.84
N SER A 45 0.92 25.91 -8.28
CA SER A 45 2.09 25.76 -7.42
C SER A 45 2.45 24.28 -7.23
N LEU A 46 3.75 24.01 -7.13
CA LEU A 46 4.26 22.68 -6.78
C LEU A 46 3.83 22.23 -5.38
N ASN A 47 3.64 23.16 -4.44
CA ASN A 47 3.15 22.87 -3.09
C ASN A 47 1.64 23.09 -3.02
N ASN A 48 0.88 22.13 -3.55
CA ASN A 48 -0.58 22.15 -3.56
C ASN A 48 -1.15 21.00 -2.72
N ASP A 49 -2.45 21.06 -2.43
CA ASP A 49 -3.15 20.14 -1.52
C ASP A 49 -3.08 18.66 -1.93
N TRP A 50 -2.74 18.35 -3.20
CA TRP A 50 -2.59 16.98 -3.68
C TRP A 50 -1.21 16.38 -3.42
N LEU A 51 -0.22 17.18 -3.00
CA LEU A 51 1.13 16.71 -2.70
C LEU A 51 1.12 15.73 -1.52
N TRP A 52 0.46 16.09 -0.42
CA TRP A 52 0.40 15.27 0.79
C TRP A 52 -0.33 13.94 0.59
N PRO A 53 -1.52 13.90 -0.04
CA PRO A 53 -2.17 12.65 -0.42
C PRO A 53 -1.28 11.74 -1.30
N ALA A 54 -0.53 12.30 -2.25
CA ALA A 54 0.38 11.53 -3.09
C ALA A 54 1.53 10.91 -2.27
N ILE A 55 2.15 11.69 -1.36
CA ILE A 55 3.22 11.22 -0.47
C ILE A 55 2.70 10.10 0.45
N ILE A 56 1.56 10.31 1.12
CA ILE A 56 0.99 9.32 2.05
C ILE A 56 0.69 8.01 1.33
N SER A 57 0.12 8.10 0.14
CA SER A 57 -0.22 6.92 -0.66
C SER A 57 1.05 6.19 -1.12
N ALA A 58 2.12 6.92 -1.48
CA ALA A 58 3.40 6.32 -1.87
C ALA A 58 4.05 5.59 -0.69
N ILE A 59 4.01 6.18 0.51
CA ILE A 59 4.45 5.54 1.75
C ILE A 59 3.64 4.26 2.01
N ALA A 60 2.32 4.28 1.83
CA ALA A 60 1.48 3.10 2.02
C ALA A 60 1.87 1.94 1.08
N VAL A 61 2.24 2.23 -0.19
CA VAL A 61 2.76 1.22 -1.12
C VAL A 61 4.10 0.65 -0.64
N LEU A 62 5.01 1.49 -0.15
CA LEU A 62 6.30 1.04 0.39
C LEU A 62 6.12 0.16 1.63
N VAL A 63 5.24 0.55 2.54
CA VAL A 63 4.89 -0.24 3.73
C VAL A 63 4.30 -1.58 3.32
N SER A 64 3.35 -1.63 2.39
CA SER A 64 2.80 -2.89 1.86
C SER A 64 3.88 -3.78 1.23
N THR A 65 4.82 -3.18 0.52
CA THR A 65 5.97 -3.88 -0.08
C THR A 65 6.88 -4.50 0.98
N TYR A 66 7.17 -3.75 2.03
CA TYR A 66 8.00 -4.20 3.13
C TYR A 66 7.32 -5.33 3.93
N LEU A 67 6.02 -5.17 4.25
CA LEU A 67 5.25 -6.22 4.90
C LEU A 67 5.23 -7.50 4.05
N TYR A 68 4.97 -7.40 2.75
CA TYR A 68 4.99 -8.56 1.86
C TYR A 68 6.36 -9.27 1.82
N SER A 69 7.45 -8.49 1.78
CA SER A 69 8.81 -9.05 1.81
C SER A 69 9.13 -9.73 3.13
N PHE A 70 8.63 -9.21 4.25
CA PHE A 70 8.77 -9.80 5.57
C PHE A 70 7.95 -11.10 5.73
N VAL A 71 6.76 -11.16 5.15
CA VAL A 71 5.96 -12.39 5.04
C VAL A 71 6.72 -13.44 4.23
N LYS A 72 7.24 -13.05 3.06
CA LYS A 72 7.96 -13.95 2.16
C LYS A 72 9.28 -14.44 2.75
N GLY A 73 10.02 -13.61 3.47
CA GLY A 73 11.31 -13.99 4.07
C GLY A 73 11.21 -14.97 5.24
N ARG A 74 10.00 -15.24 5.74
CA ARG A 74 9.74 -16.24 6.81
C ARG A 74 9.16 -17.56 6.31
N HIS A 75 8.70 -17.61 5.05
CA HIS A 75 8.31 -18.86 4.37
C HIS A 75 9.50 -19.40 3.59
#